data_AF-Q9NUX5-F1
#
_entry.id   AF-Q9NUX5-F1
#
_cell.length_a   1.000
_cell.length_b   1.000
_cell.length_c   1.000
_cell.angle_alpha   90.00
_cell.angle_beta   90.00
_cell.angle_gamma   90.00
#
_symmetry.space_group_name_H-M   'P 1'
#
loop_
_entity.id
_entity.type
_entity.pdbx_description
1 polymer ?
#
loop_
_entity_poly.entity_id
_entity_poly.type
_entity_poly.pdbx_seq_one_letter_code
_entity_poly.pdbx_strand_id
1 'polypeptide(L)'
;MSLVPATNYIYTPLNQLKGGTIVNVYGVVKFFKPPYLSKGTDYCSVVTIVDQTNVKLTCLLFSGNYEALPIIYKNGDIVRFHRLKIQVYKKETQGITSSGFASLTFEGTLGAPIIPRTSSKYFNFTTEDHKMVEALRVWASTHMSPSWTLLKLCDVQPMQYFDLTCQLLGKAEVDGASFLLKVWDGTRTPFPSWRVLIQDLVLEGDLSHIHRLQNLTIDILVYDNHVHVARSLKVGSFLRIYSLHTKLQSMNSENQTMLSLEFHLHGGTSYGRGIRVLPESNSDVDQLKKDLESANLTANQHSDVICQSEPDDSFPSSGSVSLYEVERCQQLSATILTDHQYLERTPLCAILKQKAPQQYRIRAKLRSYKPRRLFQSVKLHCPKCHLLQEVPHEGDLDIIFQDGATKTPDVKLQNTSLYDSKIWTTKNQKGRKVAVHFVKNNGILPLSNECLLLIEGGTLSEICKLSNKFNSVIPVRSGHEDLELLDLSAPFLIQGTIHHYGCKQCSSLRSIQNLNSLVDKTSWIPSSVAEALGIVPLQYVFVMTFTLDDGTGVLEAYLMDSDKFFQIPASEVLMDDDLQKSVDMIMDMFCPPGIKIDAYPWLECFIKSYNVTNGTDNQICYQIFDTTVAEDVI
;
A
#
# COMPACT_ATOMS: atom_id res chain seq x y z
N MET A 1 -26.73 40.88 21.41
CA MET A 1 -27.88 40.05 21.84
C MET A 1 -29.11 40.52 21.08
N SER A 2 -29.57 39.70 20.14
CA SER A 2 -30.89 39.75 19.51
C SER A 2 -31.45 38.34 19.69
N LEU A 3 -32.62 38.23 20.29
CA LEU A 3 -33.28 36.96 20.63
C LEU A 3 -33.79 36.31 19.34
N VAL A 4 -32.92 35.58 18.65
CA VAL A 4 -33.34 34.57 17.68
C VAL A 4 -33.85 33.37 18.50
N PRO A 5 -35.08 32.87 18.25
CA PRO A 5 -35.59 31.70 18.98
C PRO A 5 -34.60 30.55 18.85
N ALA A 6 -34.19 29.98 19.99
CA ALA A 6 -33.22 28.90 20.02
C ALA A 6 -33.80 27.69 19.28
N THR A 7 -33.28 27.40 18.09
CA THR A 7 -33.62 26.19 17.35
C THR A 7 -33.11 24.99 18.14
N ASN A 8 -34.02 24.14 18.63
CA ASN A 8 -33.66 22.87 19.26
C ASN A 8 -33.27 21.86 18.19
N TYR A 9 -31.98 21.50 18.14
CA TYR A 9 -31.46 20.47 17.24
C TYR A 9 -31.50 19.10 17.93
N ILE A 10 -31.91 18.08 17.17
CA ILE A 10 -31.84 16.67 17.62
C ILE A 10 -30.49 16.10 17.20
N TYR A 11 -29.76 15.52 18.14
CA TYR A 11 -28.48 14.85 17.90
C TYR A 11 -28.67 13.33 17.92
N THR A 12 -28.17 12.66 16.88
CA THR A 12 -28.31 11.21 16.71
C THR A 12 -27.05 10.50 17.21
N PRO A 13 -27.16 9.50 18.12
CA PRO A 13 -26.03 8.66 18.51
C PRO A 13 -25.44 7.91 17.30
N LEU A 14 -24.13 7.64 17.31
CA LEU A 14 -23.43 7.07 16.15
C LEU A 14 -23.90 5.66 15.80
N ASN A 15 -24.35 4.86 16.78
CA ASN A 15 -24.93 3.54 16.53
C ASN A 15 -26.33 3.56 15.89
N GLN A 16 -26.99 4.72 15.79
CA GLN A 16 -28.35 4.87 15.25
C GLN A 16 -28.36 5.50 13.85
N LEU A 17 -27.19 5.70 13.24
CA LEU A 17 -27.06 6.32 11.92
C LEU A 17 -27.62 5.42 10.82
N LYS A 18 -28.36 6.02 9.88
CA LYS A 18 -28.97 5.33 8.74
C LYS A 18 -28.49 5.95 7.43
N GLY A 19 -28.09 5.12 6.47
CA GLY A 19 -27.70 5.57 5.13
C GLY A 19 -28.81 6.38 4.45
N GLY A 20 -28.44 7.46 3.77
CA GLY A 20 -29.37 8.36 3.07
C GLY A 20 -29.98 9.47 3.93
N THR A 21 -29.67 9.53 5.24
CA THR A 21 -30.20 10.56 6.14
C THR A 21 -29.27 11.78 6.27
N ILE A 22 -29.82 12.90 6.71
CA ILE A 22 -29.07 14.09 7.14
C ILE A 22 -29.31 14.27 8.63
N VAL A 23 -28.23 14.27 9.42
CA VAL A 23 -28.27 14.22 10.89
C VAL A 23 -27.42 15.31 11.51
N ASN A 24 -27.63 15.56 12.81
CA ASN A 24 -26.68 16.29 13.64
C ASN A 24 -26.03 15.30 14.60
N VAL A 25 -24.72 15.40 14.81
CA VAL A 25 -23.97 14.47 15.67
C VAL A 25 -22.97 15.22 16.53
N TYR A 26 -22.67 14.63 17.68
CA TYR A 26 -21.49 14.94 18.47
C TYR A 26 -20.54 13.73 18.44
N GLY A 27 -19.25 13.98 18.62
CA GLY A 27 -18.30 12.90 18.80
C GLY A 27 -16.91 13.39 19.21
N VAL A 28 -16.14 12.49 19.79
CA VAL A 28 -14.72 12.66 20.13
C VAL A 28 -13.88 12.26 18.93
N VAL A 29 -12.95 13.12 18.53
CA VAL A 29 -12.04 12.87 17.41
C VAL A 29 -11.05 11.79 17.80
N LYS A 30 -11.16 10.63 17.14
CA LYS A 30 -10.23 9.50 17.30
C LYS A 30 -9.06 9.58 16.32
N PHE A 31 -9.28 10.19 15.17
CA PHE A 31 -8.28 10.43 14.14
C PHE A 31 -8.73 11.59 13.25
N PHE A 32 -7.80 12.37 12.71
CA PHE A 32 -8.12 13.38 11.71
C PHE A 32 -6.96 13.61 10.73
N LYS A 33 -7.31 14.09 9.54
CA LYS A 33 -6.39 14.76 8.61
C LYS A 33 -6.72 16.25 8.62
N PRO A 34 -5.75 17.12 8.94
CA PRO A 34 -5.95 18.56 8.82
C PRO A 34 -6.40 18.89 7.38
N PRO A 35 -7.31 19.87 7.17
CA PRO A 35 -7.68 20.33 5.83
C PRO A 35 -6.53 20.41 4.82
N TYR A 36 -6.72 19.77 3.67
CA TYR A 36 -5.78 19.73 2.55
C TYR A 36 -6.53 19.93 1.23
N LEU A 37 -5.84 20.38 0.18
CA LEU A 37 -6.45 20.55 -1.14
C LEU A 37 -6.79 19.18 -1.73
N SER A 38 -8.06 18.96 -2.10
CA SER A 38 -8.47 17.71 -2.76
C SER A 38 -7.96 17.64 -4.20
N LYS A 39 -8.21 16.53 -4.91
CA LYS A 39 -7.97 16.47 -6.37
C LYS A 39 -8.89 17.40 -7.17
N GLY A 40 -9.98 17.89 -6.56
CA GLY A 40 -10.88 18.89 -7.15
C GLY A 40 -10.49 20.31 -6.75
N THR A 41 -11.46 21.22 -6.76
CA THR A 41 -11.27 22.63 -6.37
C THR A 41 -11.35 22.86 -4.86
N ASP A 42 -11.97 21.93 -4.13
CA ASP A 42 -12.30 22.11 -2.72
C ASP A 42 -11.20 21.58 -1.80
N TYR A 43 -11.15 22.13 -0.58
CA TYR A 43 -10.42 21.52 0.52
C TYR A 43 -11.20 20.34 1.08
N CYS A 44 -10.46 19.31 1.52
CA CYS A 44 -10.99 18.14 2.20
C CYS A 44 -10.38 18.03 3.61
N SER A 45 -11.20 17.68 4.59
CA SER A 45 -10.75 17.22 5.91
C SER A 45 -11.37 15.87 6.21
N VAL A 46 -10.56 14.94 6.70
CA VAL A 46 -11.03 13.61 7.12
C VAL A 46 -11.05 13.60 8.63
N VAL A 47 -12.19 13.23 9.23
CA VAL A 47 -12.34 13.18 10.69
C VAL A 47 -13.04 11.89 11.07
N THR A 48 -12.39 11.04 11.86
CA THR A 48 -13.02 9.86 12.45
C THR A 48 -13.43 10.18 13.87
N ILE A 49 -14.72 10.05 14.15
CA ILE A 49 -15.30 10.33 15.46
C ILE A 49 -15.86 9.06 16.11
N VAL A 50 -15.91 9.08 17.44
CA VAL A 50 -16.59 8.10 18.29
C VAL A 50 -17.45 8.81 19.34
N ASP A 51 -18.45 8.14 19.87
CA ASP A 51 -19.26 8.62 21.00
C ASP A 51 -19.38 7.53 22.07
N GLN A 52 -20.25 7.73 23.06
CA GLN A 52 -20.46 6.75 24.14
C GLN A 52 -20.92 5.37 23.66
N THR A 53 -21.37 5.24 22.40
CA THR A 53 -21.77 3.96 21.81
C THR A 53 -20.59 3.17 21.23
N ASN A 54 -19.38 3.77 21.22
CA ASN A 54 -18.13 3.21 20.71
C ASN A 54 -18.16 2.82 19.22
N VAL A 55 -19.16 3.28 18.47
CA VAL A 55 -19.22 3.16 17.01
C VAL A 55 -18.33 4.23 16.38
N LYS A 56 -17.55 3.84 15.37
CA LYS A 56 -16.69 4.75 14.61
C LYS A 56 -17.46 5.31 13.42
N LEU A 57 -17.39 6.62 13.21
CA LEU A 57 -17.86 7.26 11.98
C LEU A 57 -16.72 8.05 11.35
N THR A 58 -16.31 7.65 10.15
CA THR A 58 -15.37 8.43 9.34
C THR A 58 -16.14 9.44 8.49
N CYS A 59 -15.76 10.71 8.61
CA CYS A 59 -16.37 11.84 7.91
C CYS A 59 -15.39 12.40 6.87
N LEU A 60 -15.85 12.54 5.62
CA LEU A 60 -15.15 13.22 4.53
C LEU A 60 -15.79 14.59 4.32
N LEU A 61 -15.13 15.64 4.77
CA LEU A 61 -15.69 16.99 4.82
C LEU A 61 -15.08 17.87 3.74
N PHE A 62 -15.90 18.38 2.83
CA PHE A 62 -15.47 19.20 1.70
C PHE A 62 -15.98 20.63 1.79
N SER A 63 -15.11 21.59 1.47
CA SER A 63 -15.45 23.02 1.37
C SER A 63 -14.47 23.76 0.47
N GLY A 64 -14.96 24.64 -0.39
CA GLY A 64 -14.11 25.60 -1.12
C GLY A 64 -13.42 26.63 -0.22
N ASN A 65 -13.93 26.84 1.01
CA ASN A 65 -13.31 27.68 2.02
C ASN A 65 -12.62 26.81 3.09
N TYR A 66 -11.29 26.92 3.18
CA TYR A 66 -10.45 26.23 4.16
C TYR A 66 -10.93 26.46 5.61
N GLU A 67 -11.28 27.69 5.96
CA GLU A 67 -11.68 28.08 7.32
C GLU A 67 -13.06 27.52 7.72
N ALA A 68 -13.87 27.06 6.76
CA ALA A 68 -15.19 26.49 7.04
C ALA A 68 -15.13 25.02 7.49
N LEU A 69 -13.97 24.37 7.35
CA LEU A 69 -13.74 23.01 7.82
C LEU A 69 -13.48 22.99 9.34
N PRO A 70 -13.70 21.85 10.04
CA PRO A 70 -13.56 21.80 11.50
C PRO A 70 -12.14 22.13 11.98
N ILE A 71 -12.05 22.98 13.01
CA ILE A 71 -10.78 23.44 13.60
C ILE A 71 -10.33 22.48 14.70
N ILE A 72 -9.66 21.39 14.30
CA ILE A 72 -9.16 20.33 15.19
C ILE A 72 -7.65 20.49 15.39
N TYR A 73 -7.18 20.36 16.63
CA TYR A 73 -5.76 20.50 16.98
C TYR A 73 -5.13 19.21 17.53
N LYS A 74 -5.92 18.31 18.12
CA LYS A 74 -5.43 17.04 18.65
C LYS A 74 -6.51 15.97 18.65
N ASN A 75 -6.08 14.71 18.60
CA ASN A 75 -6.95 13.59 18.92
C ASN A 75 -7.48 13.76 20.35
N GLY A 76 -8.75 13.44 20.56
CA GLY A 76 -9.49 13.70 21.79
C GLY A 76 -10.32 14.98 21.76
N ASP A 77 -10.06 15.93 20.85
CA ASP A 77 -10.96 17.08 20.64
C ASP A 77 -12.40 16.62 20.36
N ILE A 78 -13.39 17.42 20.75
CA ILE A 78 -14.81 17.10 20.55
C ILE A 78 -15.34 17.92 19.38
N VAL A 79 -16.11 17.30 18.49
CA VAL A 79 -16.77 17.98 17.39
C VAL A 79 -18.28 17.87 17.50
N ARG A 80 -18.94 18.91 17.01
CA ARG A 80 -20.37 18.96 16.74
C ARG A 80 -20.57 19.23 15.26
N PHE A 81 -21.25 18.33 14.57
CA PHE A 81 -21.61 18.50 13.17
C PHE A 81 -23.11 18.70 13.04
N HIS A 82 -23.51 19.74 12.32
CA HIS A 82 -24.88 19.97 11.90
C HIS A 82 -25.02 19.63 10.43
N ARG A 83 -26.16 19.02 10.07
CA ARG A 83 -26.51 18.64 8.70
C ARG A 83 -25.43 17.78 8.02
N LEU A 84 -24.92 16.78 8.72
CA LEU A 84 -24.03 15.77 8.16
C LEU A 84 -24.85 14.75 7.37
N LYS A 85 -24.51 14.54 6.08
CA LYS A 85 -25.17 13.50 5.27
C LYS A 85 -24.50 12.16 5.53
N ILE A 86 -25.29 11.13 5.83
CA ILE A 86 -24.82 9.76 6.02
C ILE A 86 -24.99 8.99 4.72
N GLN A 87 -23.93 8.36 4.24
CA GLN A 87 -23.96 7.51 3.04
C GLN A 87 -23.21 6.20 3.28
N VAL A 88 -23.59 5.17 2.53
CA VAL A 88 -22.89 3.89 2.53
C VAL A 88 -21.98 3.83 1.31
N TYR A 89 -20.69 3.63 1.51
CA TYR A 89 -19.69 3.51 0.46
C TYR A 89 -18.78 2.31 0.76
N LYS A 90 -18.54 1.45 -0.24
CA LYS A 90 -17.79 0.19 -0.06
C LYS A 90 -18.22 -0.63 1.18
N LYS A 91 -19.53 -0.71 1.43
CA LYS A 91 -20.16 -1.38 2.59
C LYS A 91 -19.91 -0.72 3.96
N GLU A 92 -19.26 0.43 4.02
CA GLU A 92 -19.04 1.18 5.26
C GLU A 92 -19.91 2.44 5.32
N THR A 93 -20.37 2.79 6.53
CA THR A 93 -21.13 4.03 6.76
C THR A 93 -20.16 5.18 6.97
N GLN A 94 -20.32 6.25 6.18
CA GLN A 94 -19.50 7.45 6.26
C GLN A 94 -20.35 8.72 6.30
N GLY A 95 -19.81 9.76 6.94
CA GLY A 95 -20.35 11.12 6.92
C GLY A 95 -19.76 11.92 5.76
N ILE A 96 -20.56 12.74 5.10
CA ILE A 96 -20.11 13.70 4.09
C ILE A 96 -20.79 15.05 4.30
N THR A 97 -20.11 16.14 3.89
CA THR A 97 -20.71 17.47 3.89
C THR A 97 -22.00 17.51 3.06
N SER A 98 -22.96 18.33 3.50
CA SER A 98 -24.22 18.56 2.82
C SER A 98 -24.56 20.06 2.81
N SER A 99 -25.63 20.45 2.13
CA SER A 99 -26.05 21.84 2.11
C SER A 99 -26.37 22.35 3.52
N GLY A 100 -25.72 23.45 3.91
CA GLY A 100 -25.83 24.04 5.24
C GLY A 100 -25.04 23.34 6.34
N PHE A 101 -24.09 22.44 5.99
CA PHE A 101 -23.18 21.84 6.95
C PHE A 101 -22.47 22.92 7.80
N ALA A 102 -22.40 22.69 9.10
CA ALA A 102 -21.69 23.54 10.03
C ALA A 102 -20.99 22.70 11.10
N SER A 103 -19.86 23.20 11.60
CA SER A 103 -19.09 22.53 12.63
C SER A 103 -18.73 23.47 13.77
N LEU A 104 -18.74 22.92 14.99
CA LEU A 104 -18.08 23.48 16.16
C LEU A 104 -17.08 22.44 16.68
N THR A 105 -15.89 22.86 17.05
CA THR A 105 -14.90 22.01 17.72
C THR A 105 -14.62 22.54 19.13
N PHE A 106 -14.33 21.65 20.07
CA PHE A 106 -14.05 21.96 21.47
C PHE A 106 -12.81 21.20 21.91
N GLU A 107 -12.10 21.76 22.89
CA GLU A 107 -11.03 21.01 23.53
C GLU A 107 -11.58 19.82 24.33
N GLY A 108 -10.97 18.65 24.14
CA GLY A 108 -11.37 17.40 24.78
C GLY A 108 -10.86 17.18 26.21
N THR A 109 -9.93 18.01 26.68
CA THR A 109 -9.32 17.88 28.01
C THR A 109 -10.37 18.05 29.11
N LEU A 110 -10.39 17.13 30.08
CA LEU A 110 -11.31 17.18 31.21
C LEU A 110 -11.06 18.47 32.03
N GLY A 111 -12.12 19.26 32.26
CA GLY A 111 -12.05 20.53 33.00
C GLY A 111 -11.58 21.74 32.18
N ALA A 112 -11.23 21.59 30.90
CA ALA A 112 -10.89 22.75 30.06
C ALA A 112 -12.10 23.68 29.84
N PRO A 113 -11.92 24.99 29.62
CA PRO A 113 -13.03 25.88 29.28
C PRO A 113 -13.81 25.38 28.04
N ILE A 114 -15.15 25.49 28.05
CA ILE A 114 -15.97 25.18 26.86
C ILE A 114 -16.03 26.42 25.97
N ILE A 115 -15.04 26.53 25.08
CA ILE A 115 -14.95 27.60 24.10
C ILE A 115 -15.04 26.97 22.70
N PRO A 116 -16.10 27.22 21.92
CA PRO A 116 -16.24 26.67 20.58
C PRO A 116 -15.23 27.30 19.62
N ARG A 117 -14.54 26.46 18.87
CA ARG A 117 -13.68 26.83 17.73
C ARG A 117 -14.51 26.74 16.46
N THR A 118 -14.71 27.86 15.79
CA THR A 118 -15.44 27.94 14.52
C THR A 118 -15.10 29.24 13.79
N SER A 119 -15.18 29.24 12.46
CA SER A 119 -15.16 30.45 11.64
C SER A 119 -16.55 31.08 11.47
N SER A 120 -17.62 30.39 11.89
CA SER A 120 -18.98 30.91 11.80
C SER A 120 -19.20 32.05 12.79
N LYS A 121 -19.65 33.21 12.28
CA LYS A 121 -20.03 34.36 13.11
C LYS A 121 -21.28 34.08 13.97
N TYR A 122 -22.08 33.08 13.59
CA TYR A 122 -23.34 32.76 14.26
C TYR A 122 -23.42 31.26 14.53
N PHE A 123 -23.64 30.90 15.79
CA PHE A 123 -23.94 29.54 16.21
C PHE A 123 -24.88 29.57 17.41
N ASN A 124 -25.72 28.54 17.54
CA ASN A 124 -26.49 28.29 18.75
C ASN A 124 -25.72 27.31 19.64
N PHE A 125 -25.63 27.59 20.93
CA PHE A 125 -25.02 26.72 21.93
C PHE A 125 -25.82 26.82 23.23
N THR A 126 -26.57 25.76 23.51
CA THR A 126 -27.53 25.64 24.62
C THR A 126 -26.88 25.04 25.87
N THR A 127 -27.60 25.03 26.98
CA THR A 127 -27.17 24.33 28.21
C THR A 127 -27.06 22.82 27.98
N GLU A 128 -27.88 22.26 27.11
CA GLU A 128 -27.85 20.85 26.70
C GLU A 128 -26.58 20.56 25.89
N ASP A 129 -26.21 21.44 24.97
CA ASP A 129 -24.95 21.35 24.22
C ASP A 129 -23.73 21.38 25.18
N HIS A 130 -23.79 22.22 26.21
CA HIS A 130 -22.74 22.31 27.25
C HIS A 130 -22.60 20.99 28.03
N LYS A 131 -23.73 20.41 28.47
CA LYS A 131 -23.76 19.11 29.15
C LYS A 131 -23.24 17.98 28.27
N MET A 132 -23.54 18.01 26.96
CA MET A 132 -23.08 17.00 26.01
C MET A 132 -21.55 17.03 25.86
N VAL A 133 -20.94 18.21 25.74
CA VAL A 133 -19.48 18.35 25.66
C VAL A 133 -18.82 17.80 26.94
N GLU A 134 -19.32 18.16 28.13
CA GLU A 134 -18.79 17.62 29.38
C GLU A 134 -18.94 16.11 29.50
N ALA A 135 -20.10 15.55 29.11
CA ALA A 135 -20.33 14.11 29.13
C ALA A 135 -19.34 13.36 28.22
N LEU A 136 -19.01 13.93 27.05
CA LEU A 136 -18.02 13.35 26.14
C LEU A 136 -16.58 13.46 26.66
N ARG A 137 -16.22 14.53 27.37
CA ARG A 137 -14.91 14.66 28.04
C ARG A 137 -14.72 13.59 29.10
N VAL A 138 -15.72 13.38 29.95
CA VAL A 138 -15.71 12.33 30.98
C VAL A 138 -15.63 10.93 30.36
N TRP A 139 -16.36 10.70 29.27
CA TRP A 139 -16.29 9.42 28.58
C TRP A 139 -14.91 9.20 27.92
N ALA A 140 -14.39 10.22 27.22
CA ALA A 140 -13.10 10.14 26.53
C ALA A 140 -11.94 9.86 27.49
N SER A 141 -11.94 10.43 28.70
CA SER A 141 -10.85 10.23 29.68
C SER A 141 -10.69 8.79 30.15
N THR A 142 -11.72 7.94 29.98
CA THR A 142 -11.72 6.53 30.38
C THR A 142 -11.69 5.56 29.19
N HIS A 143 -11.96 6.04 27.97
CA HIS A 143 -12.10 5.19 26.77
C HIS A 143 -11.12 5.53 25.64
N MET A 144 -10.48 6.70 25.67
CA MET A 144 -9.43 7.09 24.72
C MET A 144 -8.06 6.86 25.34
N SER A 145 -7.20 6.13 24.62
CA SER A 145 -5.79 6.06 24.98
C SER A 145 -5.17 7.45 24.89
N PRO A 146 -4.29 7.85 25.82
CA PRO A 146 -3.50 9.06 25.70
C PRO A 146 -2.83 9.11 24.31
N SER A 147 -2.80 10.27 23.65
CA SER A 147 -2.11 10.38 22.36
C SER A 147 -0.60 10.36 22.61
N TRP A 148 0.04 9.19 22.50
CA TRP A 148 1.50 9.03 22.58
C TRP A 148 2.25 9.69 21.40
N THR A 149 1.53 10.32 20.47
CA THR A 149 2.10 10.96 19.29
C THR A 149 2.71 12.33 19.60
N LEU A 150 2.19 13.09 20.58
CA LEU A 150 2.70 14.44 20.86
C LEU A 150 3.93 14.35 21.77
N LEU A 151 5.09 14.77 21.25
CA LEU A 151 6.37 14.72 21.97
C LEU A 151 7.03 16.10 22.04
N LYS A 152 7.88 16.28 23.05
CA LYS A 152 8.87 17.36 23.11
C LYS A 152 10.16 16.91 22.44
N LEU A 153 10.98 17.86 21.98
CA LEU A 153 12.27 17.60 21.34
C LEU A 153 13.21 16.78 22.23
N CYS A 154 13.17 16.96 23.56
CA CYS A 154 13.96 16.17 24.51
C CYS A 154 13.60 14.68 24.56
N ASP A 155 12.40 14.32 24.16
CA ASP A 155 11.93 12.93 24.19
C ASP A 155 12.05 12.26 22.80
N VAL A 156 12.56 12.99 21.80
CA VAL A 156 12.62 12.52 20.43
C VAL A 156 13.61 11.37 20.26
N GLN A 157 13.16 10.28 19.68
CA GLN A 157 14.00 9.16 19.26
C GLN A 157 14.25 9.18 17.75
N PRO A 158 15.34 8.55 17.26
CA PRO A 158 15.54 8.33 15.84
C PRO A 158 14.43 7.47 15.21
N MET A 159 14.15 7.69 13.92
CA MET A 159 13.24 6.88 13.07
C MET A 159 11.75 6.93 13.42
N GLN A 160 11.32 7.82 14.31
CA GLN A 160 9.95 7.86 14.80
C GLN A 160 9.09 8.90 14.06
N TYR A 161 7.78 8.65 14.07
CA TYR A 161 6.76 9.62 13.68
C TYR A 161 6.08 10.19 14.92
N PHE A 162 6.00 11.51 15.00
CA PHE A 162 5.43 12.20 16.16
C PHE A 162 4.83 13.55 15.76
N ASP A 163 3.99 14.10 16.63
CA ASP A 163 3.49 15.46 16.53
C ASP A 163 4.37 16.38 17.39
N LEU A 164 4.66 17.58 16.91
CA LEU A 164 5.48 18.57 17.59
C LEU A 164 4.71 19.88 17.74
N THR A 165 4.65 20.41 18.95
CA THR A 165 4.22 21.80 19.21
C THR A 165 5.47 22.66 19.37
N CYS A 166 5.65 23.68 18.54
CA CYS A 166 6.87 24.48 18.53
C CYS A 166 6.62 25.92 18.07
N GLN A 167 7.62 26.79 18.24
CA GLN A 167 7.65 28.13 17.66
C GLN A 167 8.47 28.14 16.37
N LEU A 168 7.97 28.82 15.34
CA LEU A 168 8.71 29.08 14.11
C LEU A 168 9.67 30.25 14.29
N LEU A 169 10.96 29.99 14.20
CA LEU A 169 12.02 30.99 14.39
C LEU A 169 12.59 31.52 13.07
N GLY A 170 12.62 30.68 12.05
CA GLY A 170 12.99 31.09 10.71
C GLY A 170 12.56 30.09 9.64
N LYS A 171 12.61 30.50 8.38
CA LYS A 171 12.23 29.64 7.26
C LYS A 171 12.94 30.06 5.96
N ALA A 172 13.15 29.12 5.04
CA ALA A 172 13.80 29.39 3.77
C ALA A 172 13.35 28.41 2.69
N GLU A 173 13.35 28.85 1.43
CA GLU A 173 13.25 27.95 0.29
C GLU A 173 14.61 27.29 0.04
N VAL A 174 14.64 25.98 -0.19
CA VAL A 174 15.89 25.22 -0.35
C VAL A 174 16.21 25.03 -1.84
N ASP A 175 15.32 24.35 -2.57
CA ASP A 175 15.55 23.95 -3.98
C ASP A 175 14.26 23.97 -4.83
N GLY A 176 13.24 24.72 -4.39
CA GLY A 176 11.92 24.81 -5.05
C GLY A 176 10.99 23.62 -4.79
N ALA A 177 11.54 22.44 -4.53
CA ALA A 177 10.80 21.23 -4.16
C ALA A 177 10.67 21.05 -2.65
N SER A 178 11.55 21.69 -1.87
CA SER A 178 11.57 21.62 -0.41
C SER A 178 11.68 22.99 0.26
N PHE A 179 11.20 23.05 1.50
CA PHE A 179 11.19 24.25 2.32
C PHE A 179 11.76 23.93 3.71
N LEU A 180 12.66 24.77 4.20
CA LEU A 180 13.25 24.67 5.52
C LEU A 180 12.41 25.45 6.53
N LEU A 181 12.11 24.82 7.67
CA LEU A 181 11.62 25.48 8.88
C LEU A 181 12.63 25.30 10.02
N LYS A 182 13.07 26.41 10.62
CA LYS A 182 13.83 26.41 11.87
C LYS A 182 12.87 26.61 13.03
N VAL A 183 12.77 25.61 13.90
CA VAL A 183 11.78 25.60 14.99
C VAL A 183 12.41 25.21 16.33
N TRP A 184 11.72 25.54 17.42
CA TRP A 184 12.10 25.16 18.77
C TRP A 184 10.89 25.04 19.70
N ASP A 185 10.97 24.16 20.70
CA ASP A 185 9.88 23.90 21.66
C ASP A 185 10.22 24.23 23.12
N GLY A 186 11.39 24.85 23.37
CA GLY A 186 11.90 25.12 24.72
C GLY A 186 12.83 24.03 25.28
N THR A 187 12.95 22.88 24.62
CA THR A 187 13.78 21.75 25.08
C THR A 187 14.95 21.46 24.15
N ARG A 188 15.88 20.60 24.61
CA ARG A 188 17.06 20.17 23.84
C ARG A 188 16.84 18.75 23.33
N THR A 189 17.14 18.50 22.06
CA THR A 189 17.11 17.14 21.50
C THR A 189 18.18 16.23 22.12
N PRO A 190 17.90 14.93 22.33
CA PRO A 190 18.89 14.00 22.87
C PRO A 190 20.04 13.70 21.90
N PHE A 191 19.86 13.99 20.60
CA PHE A 191 20.89 13.89 19.57
C PHE A 191 21.08 15.25 18.88
N PRO A 192 22.27 15.55 18.34
CA PRO A 192 22.49 16.74 17.51
C PRO A 192 21.52 16.77 16.31
N SER A 193 20.92 17.93 16.03
CA SER A 193 20.16 18.11 14.78
C SER A 193 21.11 18.25 13.60
N TRP A 194 20.83 17.53 12.52
CA TRP A 194 21.43 17.82 11.22
C TRP A 194 21.04 19.23 10.77
N ARG A 195 21.93 19.87 9.99
CA ARG A 195 21.82 21.27 9.60
C ARG A 195 21.79 21.39 8.08
N VAL A 196 20.78 22.09 7.57
CA VAL A 196 20.74 22.44 6.15
C VAL A 196 21.67 23.63 5.91
N LEU A 197 22.61 23.48 4.98
CA LEU A 197 23.45 24.57 4.50
C LEU A 197 22.61 25.55 3.66
N ILE A 198 22.16 26.64 4.27
CA ILE A 198 21.45 27.75 3.61
C ILE A 198 22.25 29.04 3.84
N GLN A 199 22.34 29.89 2.81
CA GLN A 199 22.94 31.21 2.94
C GLN A 199 22.04 32.12 3.79
N ASP A 200 22.63 32.85 4.75
CA ASP A 200 21.90 33.74 5.66
C ASP A 200 20.98 34.75 4.95
N LEU A 201 21.33 35.18 3.74
CA LEU A 201 20.55 36.14 2.95
C LEU A 201 19.17 35.60 2.53
N VAL A 202 19.00 34.28 2.48
CA VAL A 202 17.77 33.60 2.04
C VAL A 202 16.89 33.20 3.23
N LEU A 203 17.42 33.23 4.45
CA LEU A 203 16.72 32.82 5.66
C LEU A 203 15.85 33.96 6.21
N GLU A 204 14.53 33.80 6.14
CA GLU A 204 13.58 34.71 6.79
C GLU A 204 13.54 34.42 8.30
N GLY A 205 13.93 35.40 9.14
CA GLY A 205 13.85 35.32 10.60
C GLY A 205 14.84 36.27 11.31
N ASP A 206 14.79 36.35 12.64
CA ASP A 206 15.80 37.09 13.41
C ASP A 206 17.08 36.26 13.49
N LEU A 207 18.03 36.53 12.58
CA LEU A 207 19.31 35.83 12.51
C LEU A 207 20.07 35.87 13.84
N SER A 208 20.04 36.99 14.56
CA SER A 208 20.76 37.13 15.84
C SER A 208 20.18 36.20 16.91
N HIS A 209 18.86 36.03 16.89
CA HIS A 209 18.14 35.13 17.79
C HIS A 209 18.37 33.66 17.39
N ILE A 210 18.30 33.33 16.10
CA ILE A 210 18.54 31.97 15.58
C ILE A 210 19.97 31.51 15.90
N HIS A 211 20.98 32.37 15.69
CA HIS A 211 22.37 32.08 16.01
C HIS A 211 22.57 31.83 17.52
N ARG A 212 21.90 32.62 18.37
CA ARG A 212 21.95 32.41 19.83
C ARG A 212 21.35 31.07 20.25
N LEU A 213 20.29 30.64 19.56
CA LEU A 213 19.61 29.37 19.80
C LEU A 213 20.18 28.20 18.99
N GLN A 214 21.30 28.37 18.29
CA GLN A 214 21.78 27.43 17.27
C GLN A 214 21.79 25.97 17.75
N ASN A 215 22.22 25.69 18.98
CA ASN A 215 22.29 24.33 19.54
C ASN A 215 20.98 23.81 20.16
N LEU A 216 19.89 24.55 20.04
CA LEU A 216 18.55 24.24 20.58
C LEU A 216 17.50 24.16 19.47
N THR A 217 17.65 24.96 18.41
CA THR A 217 16.78 24.88 17.23
C THR A 217 17.01 23.58 16.46
N ILE A 218 15.97 23.09 15.79
CA ILE A 218 16.06 22.01 14.80
C ILE A 218 15.71 22.54 13.41
N ASP A 219 16.26 21.86 12.39
CA ASP A 219 15.97 22.13 10.98
C ASP A 219 14.99 21.06 10.48
N ILE A 220 13.79 21.47 10.05
CA ILE A 220 12.79 20.59 9.45
C ILE A 220 12.74 20.84 7.94
N LEU A 221 12.98 19.80 7.16
CA LEU A 221 12.74 19.80 5.71
C LEU A 221 11.29 19.41 5.41
N VAL A 222 10.58 20.28 4.70
CA VAL A 222 9.17 20.13 4.33
C VAL A 222 9.05 19.91 2.83
N TYR A 223 8.29 18.88 2.43
CA TYR A 223 8.18 18.44 1.04
C TYR A 223 6.76 18.57 0.46
N ASP A 224 6.68 18.54 -0.87
CA ASP A 224 5.46 18.38 -1.68
C ASP A 224 4.33 19.36 -1.32
N ASN A 225 3.11 18.85 -1.08
CA ASN A 225 1.91 19.64 -0.78
C ASN A 225 2.01 20.48 0.49
N HIS A 226 3.01 20.26 1.33
CA HIS A 226 3.24 21.06 2.54
C HIS A 226 4.12 22.28 2.29
N VAL A 227 4.89 22.34 1.19
CA VAL A 227 5.75 23.49 0.83
C VAL A 227 4.93 24.77 0.75
N HIS A 228 3.74 24.71 0.15
CA HIS A 228 2.88 25.89 0.00
C HIS A 228 2.37 26.42 1.35
N VAL A 229 2.14 25.51 2.30
CA VAL A 229 1.78 25.87 3.68
C VAL A 229 2.99 26.49 4.37
N ALA A 230 4.15 25.83 4.32
CA ALA A 230 5.40 26.30 4.92
C ALA A 230 5.80 27.71 4.43
N ARG A 231 5.66 27.98 3.14
CA ARG A 231 5.89 29.30 2.53
C ARG A 231 4.99 30.39 3.13
N SER A 232 3.72 30.06 3.41
CA SER A 232 2.72 31.01 3.94
C SER A 232 2.80 31.29 5.45
N LEU A 233 3.57 30.50 6.20
CA LEU A 233 3.71 30.68 7.66
C LEU A 233 4.41 32.00 7.99
N LYS A 234 4.02 32.64 9.09
CA LYS A 234 4.71 33.84 9.59
C LYS A 234 5.74 33.45 10.64
N VAL A 235 6.95 33.98 10.55
CA VAL A 235 7.95 33.83 11.62
C VAL A 235 7.37 34.36 12.94
N GLY A 236 7.65 33.65 14.04
CA GLY A 236 7.09 33.89 15.37
C GLY A 236 5.79 33.13 15.66
N SER A 237 5.16 32.52 14.65
CA SER A 237 3.94 31.72 14.85
C SER A 237 4.18 30.45 15.65
N PHE A 238 3.16 30.04 16.42
CA PHE A 238 3.14 28.77 17.12
C PHE A 238 2.52 27.70 16.22
N LEU A 239 3.23 26.59 16.05
CA LEU A 239 2.89 25.54 15.12
C LEU A 239 2.58 24.25 15.86
N ARG A 240 1.65 23.48 15.31
CA ARG A 240 1.55 22.04 15.49
C ARG A 240 1.93 21.38 14.17
N ILE A 241 2.98 20.57 14.17
CA ILE A 241 3.40 19.77 13.03
C ILE A 241 3.00 18.33 13.33
N TYR A 242 2.21 17.70 12.45
CA TYR A 242 1.69 16.35 12.65
C TYR A 242 2.48 15.32 11.87
N SER A 243 2.73 14.17 12.48
CA SER A 243 3.45 13.05 11.86
C SER A 243 4.80 13.47 11.26
N LEU A 244 5.56 14.29 11.99
CA LEU A 244 6.96 14.64 11.72
C LEU A 244 7.83 13.40 11.87
N HIS A 245 8.74 13.19 10.92
CA HIS A 245 9.61 12.02 10.87
C HIS A 245 11.05 12.38 11.23
N THR A 246 11.68 11.61 12.12
CA THR A 246 13.13 11.71 12.35
C THR A 246 13.89 10.65 11.57
N LYS A 247 15.06 10.99 11.04
CA LYS A 247 16.04 10.03 10.49
C LYS A 247 17.37 10.21 11.19
N LEU A 248 18.12 9.12 11.30
CA LEU A 248 19.48 9.15 11.80
C LEU A 248 20.44 9.24 10.61
N GLN A 249 21.32 10.24 10.64
CA GLN A 249 22.37 10.43 9.65
C GLN A 249 23.73 10.24 10.31
N SER A 250 24.51 9.30 9.79
CA SER A 250 25.91 9.11 10.17
C SER A 250 26.78 10.11 9.41
N MET A 251 27.48 10.97 10.15
CA MET A 251 28.55 11.81 9.63
C MET A 251 29.87 11.14 9.95
N ASN A 252 30.57 10.65 8.93
CA ASN A 252 31.93 10.12 9.08
C ASN A 252 32.90 11.30 9.03
N SER A 253 33.42 11.70 10.18
CA SER A 253 34.68 12.42 10.26
C SER A 253 35.81 11.41 10.43
N GLU A 254 37.04 11.74 9.98
CA GLU A 254 38.17 10.80 9.90
C GLU A 254 38.54 10.07 11.21
N ASN A 255 38.02 10.49 12.38
CA ASN A 255 38.35 9.88 13.66
C ASN A 255 37.15 9.59 14.61
N GLN A 256 35.92 10.02 14.31
CA GLN A 256 34.72 9.73 15.13
C GLN A 256 33.44 9.75 14.29
N THR A 257 32.58 8.74 14.50
CA THR A 257 31.24 8.66 13.90
C THR A 257 30.28 9.47 14.76
N MET A 258 29.85 10.65 14.30
CA MET A 258 28.80 11.43 14.95
C MET A 258 27.45 11.14 14.30
N LEU A 259 26.46 10.81 15.11
CA LEU A 259 25.08 10.62 14.70
C LEU A 259 24.33 11.95 14.84
N SER A 260 23.55 12.30 13.83
CA SER A 260 22.68 13.48 13.85
C SER A 260 21.26 13.12 13.43
N LEU A 261 20.27 13.84 13.96
CA LEU A 261 18.87 13.68 13.60
C LEU A 261 18.48 14.66 12.50
N GLU A 262 17.99 14.13 11.40
CA GLU A 262 17.28 14.89 10.38
C GLU A 262 15.78 14.86 10.64
N PHE A 263 15.10 15.99 10.47
CA PHE A 263 13.66 16.10 10.67
C PHE A 263 12.97 16.37 9.33
N HIS A 264 12.01 15.53 8.98
CA HIS A 264 11.38 15.49 7.67
C HIS A 264 9.86 15.50 7.79
N LEU A 265 9.23 16.43 7.09
CA LEU A 265 7.79 16.40 6.82
C LEU A 265 7.57 16.02 5.35
N HIS A 266 7.48 14.71 5.10
CA HIS A 266 7.25 14.12 3.78
C HIS A 266 5.93 14.57 3.15
N GLY A 267 5.77 14.44 1.82
CA GLY A 267 4.50 14.75 1.16
C GLY A 267 3.33 13.82 1.44
N GLY A 268 2.16 14.18 0.93
CA GLY A 268 0.90 13.50 1.17
C GLY A 268 0.21 13.92 2.46
N THR A 269 -0.84 13.20 2.85
CA THR A 269 -1.61 13.43 4.09
C THR A 269 -1.89 12.14 4.85
N SER A 270 -1.11 11.10 4.57
CA SER A 270 -1.17 9.82 5.30
C SER A 270 -0.91 10.05 6.79
N TYR A 271 -1.58 9.28 7.64
CA TYR A 271 -1.47 9.35 9.10
C TYR A 271 -1.75 10.73 9.72
N GLY A 272 -2.47 11.61 9.02
CA GLY A 272 -2.82 12.94 9.54
C GLY A 272 -1.72 14.00 9.36
N ARG A 273 -0.70 13.71 8.54
CA ARG A 273 0.45 14.59 8.30
C ARG A 273 0.03 15.98 7.83
N GLY A 274 0.70 17.00 8.38
CA GLY A 274 0.54 18.39 7.97
C GLY A 274 1.03 19.39 9.01
N ILE A 275 0.76 20.67 8.77
CA ILE A 275 1.15 21.78 9.65
C ILE A 275 -0.09 22.60 9.99
N ARG A 276 -0.24 23.00 11.25
CA ARG A 276 -1.28 23.94 11.70
C ARG A 276 -0.69 25.06 12.54
N VAL A 277 -1.18 26.27 12.32
CA VAL A 277 -0.92 27.40 13.21
C VAL A 277 -1.87 27.31 14.40
N LEU A 278 -1.32 27.34 15.60
CA LEU A 278 -2.08 27.40 16.85
C LEU A 278 -2.32 28.87 17.24
N PRO A 279 -3.53 29.23 17.68
CA PRO A 279 -3.79 30.57 18.18
C PRO A 279 -3.11 30.77 19.54
N GLU A 280 -2.81 32.02 19.89
CA GLU A 280 -2.19 32.36 21.16
C GLU A 280 -3.02 31.97 22.40
N SER A 281 -4.34 31.80 22.24
CA SER A 281 -5.25 31.36 23.29
C SER A 281 -5.30 29.84 23.49
N ASN A 282 -4.49 29.08 22.75
CA ASN A 282 -4.44 27.63 22.88
C ASN A 282 -3.64 27.24 24.14
N SER A 283 -4.16 26.32 24.95
CA SER A 283 -3.52 25.84 26.18
C SER A 283 -2.11 25.29 25.97
N ASP A 284 -1.87 24.62 24.83
CA ASP A 284 -0.57 24.05 24.51
C ASP A 284 0.45 25.16 24.19
N VAL A 285 -0.01 26.32 23.69
CA VAL A 285 0.82 27.50 23.44
C VAL A 285 1.17 28.21 24.74
N ASP A 286 0.25 28.28 25.70
CA ASP A 286 0.55 28.84 27.03
C ASP A 286 1.64 28.03 27.74
N GLN A 287 1.60 26.70 27.62
CA GLN A 287 2.65 25.85 28.17
C GLN A 287 3.98 26.02 27.40
N LEU A 288 3.93 26.05 26.07
CA LEU A 288 5.11 26.28 25.23
C LEU A 288 5.79 27.62 25.56
N LYS A 289 5.02 28.71 25.73
CA LYS A 289 5.58 30.03 26.11
C LYS A 289 6.36 29.96 27.42
N LYS A 290 5.83 29.26 28.44
CA LYS A 290 6.53 29.05 29.71
C LYS A 290 7.81 28.24 29.53
N ASP A 291 7.78 27.19 28.70
CA ASP A 291 8.94 26.35 28.43
C ASP A 291 10.05 27.17 27.72
N LEU A 292 9.68 27.97 26.72
CA LEU A 292 10.58 28.87 25.98
C LEU A 292 11.21 29.96 26.89
N GLU A 293 10.45 30.52 27.83
CA GLU A 293 10.95 31.52 28.80
C GLU A 293 11.86 30.91 29.88
N SER A 294 11.58 29.68 30.32
CA SER A 294 12.33 29.00 31.39
C SER A 294 13.74 28.55 30.97
N ALA A 295 13.96 28.37 29.67
CA ALA A 295 15.24 28.00 29.09
C ALA A 295 16.22 29.20 29.13
N ASN A 296 16.69 29.53 30.34
CA ASN A 296 17.75 30.51 30.55
C ASN A 296 19.01 30.07 29.78
N LEU A 297 19.33 30.82 28.72
CA LEU A 297 20.54 30.70 27.93
C LEU A 297 21.76 31.07 28.79
N THR A 298 22.23 30.15 29.62
CA THR A 298 23.60 30.22 30.15
C THR A 298 24.56 29.94 29.01
N ALA A 299 24.81 30.99 28.22
CA ALA A 299 25.99 31.14 27.40
C ALA A 299 27.22 31.03 28.31
N ASN A 300 28.06 30.03 28.06
CA ASN A 300 29.50 29.97 28.38
C ASN A 300 30.05 28.73 27.67
N GLN A 301 30.71 28.91 26.52
CA GLN A 301 32.18 28.88 26.44
C GLN A 301 32.77 27.60 27.07
N HIS A 302 32.92 26.54 26.27
CA HIS A 302 34.10 25.69 26.38
C HIS A 302 34.43 25.10 25.01
N SER A 303 35.52 25.64 24.46
CA SER A 303 36.27 25.18 23.30
C SER A 303 36.86 23.78 23.51
N ASP A 304 36.96 23.02 22.42
CA ASP A 304 37.97 22.01 22.12
C ASP A 304 38.88 21.57 23.28
N VAL A 305 38.55 20.48 23.97
CA VAL A 305 39.53 19.70 24.73
C VAL A 305 39.19 18.22 24.69
N ILE A 306 40.06 17.47 24.02
CA ILE A 306 40.31 16.03 24.14
C ILE A 306 40.44 15.66 25.62
N CYS A 307 39.66 14.71 26.15
CA CYS A 307 40.08 13.98 27.35
C CYS A 307 39.38 12.64 27.52
N GLN A 308 40.22 11.61 27.55
CA GLN A 308 39.98 10.24 27.97
C GLN A 308 39.41 10.20 29.39
N SER A 309 38.41 9.36 29.65
CA SER A 309 38.24 8.68 30.94
C SER A 309 37.24 7.52 30.80
N GLU A 310 37.59 6.44 31.48
CA GLU A 310 37.06 5.07 31.44
C GLU A 310 35.55 4.93 31.73
N PRO A 311 34.88 3.88 31.22
CA PRO A 311 33.48 3.63 31.52
C PRO A 311 33.34 2.92 32.87
N ASP A 312 32.67 3.57 33.82
CA ASP A 312 32.26 2.90 35.05
C ASP A 312 31.00 2.06 34.79
N ASP A 313 31.19 0.75 34.78
CA ASP A 313 30.18 -0.30 34.75
C ASP A 313 29.27 -0.20 35.98
N SER A 314 28.00 0.17 35.82
CA SER A 314 26.90 -0.30 36.68
C SER A 314 25.55 0.30 36.31
N PHE A 315 24.84 -0.30 35.33
CA PHE A 315 23.37 -0.33 35.39
C PHE A 315 22.84 -1.73 35.03
N PRO A 316 21.84 -2.25 35.77
CA PRO A 316 21.51 -3.66 35.74
C PRO A 316 20.67 -4.03 34.50
N SER A 317 21.06 -5.16 33.91
CA SER A 317 20.36 -5.95 32.90
C SER A 317 18.84 -6.01 33.10
N SER A 318 18.10 -5.38 32.18
CA SER A 318 16.71 -5.70 31.85
C SER A 318 16.42 -5.27 30.39
N GLY A 319 16.70 -6.17 29.44
CA GLY A 319 16.05 -6.21 28.11
C GLY A 319 16.31 -5.07 27.12
N SER A 320 17.49 -4.44 27.12
CA SER A 320 17.80 -3.36 26.16
C SER A 320 17.93 -3.89 24.73
N VAL A 321 16.84 -3.76 23.97
CA VAL A 321 16.77 -3.89 22.51
C VAL A 321 17.83 -2.97 21.90
N SER A 322 18.67 -3.51 21.01
CA SER A 322 19.74 -2.75 20.35
C SER A 322 19.16 -1.59 19.53
N LEU A 323 19.82 -0.44 19.45
CA LEU A 323 19.42 0.68 18.57
C LEU A 323 19.20 0.23 17.11
N TYR A 324 19.90 -0.82 16.67
CA TYR A 324 19.72 -1.48 15.37
C TYR A 324 18.42 -2.32 15.24
N GLU A 325 17.84 -2.78 16.35
CA GLU A 325 16.56 -3.48 16.39
C GLU A 325 15.38 -2.49 16.42
N VAL A 326 15.57 -1.28 16.96
CA VAL A 326 14.57 -0.19 16.91
C VAL A 326 14.45 0.40 15.50
N GLU A 327 15.58 0.59 14.79
CA GLU A 327 15.62 0.98 13.36
C GLU A 327 14.85 -0.01 12.46
N ARG A 328 14.89 -1.30 12.81
CA ARG A 328 14.20 -2.40 12.12
C ARG A 328 12.69 -2.42 12.31
N CYS A 329 12.09 -1.63 13.21
CA CYS A 329 10.66 -1.70 13.48
C CYS A 329 9.82 -0.58 12.84
N GLN A 330 10.42 0.56 12.44
CA GLN A 330 9.67 1.79 12.08
C GLN A 330 9.72 2.20 10.59
N GLN A 331 10.55 1.59 9.74
CA GLN A 331 10.46 1.81 8.28
C GLN A 331 9.24 1.07 7.70
N LEU A 332 8.48 1.66 6.78
CA LEU A 332 7.33 0.98 6.15
C LEU A 332 7.85 -0.21 5.35
N SER A 333 7.26 -1.38 5.59
CA SER A 333 7.49 -2.56 4.77
C SER A 333 6.77 -2.39 3.44
N ALA A 334 7.44 -2.67 2.33
CA ALA A 334 6.84 -2.63 0.99
C ALA A 334 5.96 -3.87 0.72
N THR A 335 5.79 -4.75 1.71
CA THR A 335 4.88 -5.89 1.72
C THR A 335 3.99 -5.88 2.96
N ILE A 336 2.82 -6.50 2.84
CA ILE A 336 1.81 -6.69 3.88
C ILE A 336 1.63 -8.19 4.12
N LEU A 337 1.48 -8.55 5.39
CA LEU A 337 1.13 -9.89 5.84
C LEU A 337 -0.37 -10.12 5.70
N THR A 338 -0.79 -11.18 5.00
CA THR A 338 -2.21 -11.47 4.76
C THR A 338 -2.86 -12.29 5.87
N ASP A 339 -2.06 -12.89 6.76
CA ASP A 339 -2.51 -13.66 7.93
C ASP A 339 -1.53 -13.51 9.11
N HIS A 340 -1.80 -14.16 10.25
CA HIS A 340 -0.87 -14.38 11.37
C HIS A 340 -0.17 -13.12 11.95
N GLN A 341 -0.83 -11.97 11.94
CA GLN A 341 -0.27 -10.68 12.37
C GLN A 341 0.30 -10.64 13.81
N TYR A 342 -0.06 -11.62 14.64
CA TYR A 342 0.38 -11.78 16.03
C TYR A 342 1.77 -12.41 16.18
N LEU A 343 2.37 -12.99 15.14
CA LEU A 343 3.70 -13.61 15.24
C LEU A 343 4.79 -12.54 15.38
N GLU A 344 5.75 -12.74 16.28
CA GLU A 344 6.90 -11.84 16.43
C GLU A 344 7.93 -12.01 15.30
N ARG A 345 8.71 -10.95 15.06
CA ARG A 345 9.75 -10.94 14.02
C ARG A 345 10.96 -11.73 14.48
N THR A 346 11.39 -12.72 13.68
CA THR A 346 12.56 -13.55 13.97
C THR A 346 13.74 -13.09 13.09
N PRO A 347 14.90 -12.74 13.67
CA PRO A 347 16.10 -12.40 12.88
C PRO A 347 16.61 -13.58 12.05
N LEU A 348 17.17 -13.30 10.87
CA LEU A 348 17.68 -14.35 9.96
C LEU A 348 18.78 -15.20 10.61
N CYS A 349 19.65 -14.60 11.42
CA CYS A 349 20.70 -15.34 12.13
C CYS A 349 20.17 -16.39 13.12
N ALA A 350 18.97 -16.17 13.67
CA ALA A 350 18.31 -17.11 14.57
C ALA A 350 17.67 -18.24 13.77
N ILE A 351 17.02 -17.93 12.65
CA ILE A 351 16.38 -18.90 11.74
C ILE A 351 17.41 -19.90 11.20
N LEU A 352 18.57 -19.43 10.77
CA LEU A 352 19.64 -20.25 10.20
C LEU A 352 20.20 -21.31 11.18
N LYS A 353 19.97 -21.16 12.50
CA LYS A 353 20.40 -22.11 13.53
C LYS A 353 19.32 -23.14 13.89
N GLN A 354 18.12 -23.01 13.33
CA GLN A 354 16.97 -23.85 13.67
C GLN A 354 16.74 -24.98 12.67
N LYS A 355 16.07 -26.05 13.12
CA LYS A 355 15.68 -27.17 12.25
C LYS A 355 14.37 -26.87 11.51
N ALA A 356 14.17 -27.51 10.37
CA ALA A 356 12.93 -27.47 9.59
C ALA A 356 12.06 -28.71 9.85
N PRO A 357 10.72 -28.64 9.70
CA PRO A 357 9.94 -27.50 9.22
C PRO A 357 9.45 -26.56 10.33
N GLN A 358 9.50 -25.25 10.06
CA GLN A 358 8.99 -24.19 10.94
C GLN A 358 8.49 -22.99 10.11
N GLN A 359 7.78 -22.06 10.75
CA GLN A 359 7.28 -20.83 10.12
C GLN A 359 7.78 -19.61 10.88
N TYR A 360 8.19 -18.58 10.16
CA TYR A 360 8.76 -17.37 10.74
C TYR A 360 8.18 -16.14 10.07
N ARG A 361 7.88 -15.11 10.87
CA ARG A 361 7.71 -13.75 10.39
C ARG A 361 9.09 -13.11 10.36
N ILE A 362 9.49 -12.60 9.21
CA ILE A 362 10.77 -11.91 9.06
C ILE A 362 10.55 -10.50 8.54
N ARG A 363 11.59 -9.69 8.70
CA ARG A 363 11.69 -8.39 8.07
C ARG A 363 13.11 -8.23 7.53
N ALA A 364 13.25 -8.25 6.20
CA ALA A 364 14.52 -8.29 5.51
C ALA A 364 14.45 -7.48 4.20
N LYS A 365 15.57 -6.99 3.71
CA LYS A 365 15.70 -6.32 2.40
C LYS A 365 15.99 -7.34 1.30
N LEU A 366 15.53 -7.08 0.09
CA LEU A 366 15.83 -7.91 -1.08
C LEU A 366 17.21 -7.53 -1.63
N ARG A 367 18.25 -8.24 -1.18
CA ARG A 367 19.63 -8.01 -1.64
C ARG A 367 19.79 -8.28 -3.14
N SER A 368 19.16 -9.35 -3.63
CA SER A 368 19.14 -9.74 -5.05
C SER A 368 18.03 -10.76 -5.32
N TYR A 369 17.69 -10.97 -6.60
CA TYR A 369 16.70 -11.95 -7.00
C TYR A 369 17.10 -12.68 -8.30
N LYS A 370 16.47 -13.83 -8.55
CA LYS A 370 16.55 -14.60 -9.80
C LYS A 370 15.15 -15.08 -10.22
N PRO A 371 14.85 -15.17 -11.52
CA PRO A 371 15.69 -14.78 -12.67
C PRO A 371 15.77 -13.26 -12.85
N ARG A 372 16.82 -12.77 -13.53
CA ARG A 372 16.95 -11.34 -13.86
C ARG A 372 16.00 -10.89 -14.97
N ARG A 373 15.60 -11.81 -15.83
CA ARG A 373 14.59 -11.55 -16.88
C ARG A 373 13.25 -12.02 -16.34
N LEU A 374 12.37 -11.09 -15.98
CA LEU A 374 11.16 -11.43 -15.21
C LEU A 374 10.18 -12.31 -15.96
N PHE A 375 10.14 -12.27 -17.29
CA PHE A 375 9.34 -13.22 -18.08
C PHE A 375 9.73 -14.69 -17.82
N GLN A 376 11.00 -14.95 -17.46
CA GLN A 376 11.47 -16.30 -17.13
C GLN A 376 10.99 -16.79 -15.76
N SER A 377 10.38 -15.92 -14.96
CA SER A 377 9.81 -16.32 -13.67
C SER A 377 8.49 -17.06 -13.83
N VAL A 378 7.77 -16.88 -14.94
CA VAL A 378 6.47 -17.51 -15.16
C VAL A 378 6.66 -18.95 -15.63
N LYS A 379 6.12 -19.91 -14.87
CA LYS A 379 6.19 -21.35 -15.13
C LYS A 379 4.82 -21.99 -15.17
N LEU A 380 4.75 -23.16 -15.78
CA LEU A 380 3.59 -24.05 -15.76
C LEU A 380 3.80 -25.16 -14.73
N HIS A 381 2.97 -25.20 -13.70
CA HIS A 381 2.99 -26.21 -12.64
C HIS A 381 1.86 -27.23 -12.85
N CYS A 382 2.17 -28.53 -12.80
CA CYS A 382 1.16 -29.58 -12.81
C CYS A 382 0.69 -29.90 -11.39
N PRO A 383 -0.60 -29.70 -11.03
CA PRO A 383 -1.10 -30.03 -9.70
C PRO A 383 -1.04 -31.53 -9.38
N LYS A 384 -0.97 -32.41 -10.39
CA LYS A 384 -1.02 -33.87 -10.24
C LYS A 384 0.36 -34.53 -10.10
N CYS A 385 1.33 -34.13 -10.92
CA CYS A 385 2.70 -34.68 -10.86
C CYS A 385 3.73 -33.72 -10.27
N HIS A 386 3.33 -32.50 -9.91
CA HIS A 386 4.18 -31.45 -9.34
C HIS A 386 5.35 -30.98 -10.23
N LEU A 387 5.34 -31.36 -11.51
CA LEU A 387 6.35 -30.94 -12.47
C LEU A 387 6.16 -29.46 -12.83
N LEU A 388 7.26 -28.70 -12.77
CA LEU A 388 7.38 -27.35 -13.33
C LEU A 388 7.92 -27.42 -14.76
N GLN A 389 7.31 -26.65 -15.66
CA GLN A 389 7.65 -26.59 -17.09
C GLN A 389 7.76 -25.14 -17.54
N GLU A 390 8.56 -24.91 -18.58
CA GLU A 390 8.61 -23.62 -19.28
C GLU A 390 7.33 -23.39 -20.09
N VAL A 391 6.95 -22.12 -20.24
CA VAL A 391 5.88 -21.73 -21.18
C VAL A 391 6.48 -21.73 -22.59
N PRO A 392 5.87 -22.42 -23.59
CA PRO A 392 6.35 -22.39 -24.97
C PRO A 392 6.49 -20.97 -25.50
N HIS A 393 7.58 -20.70 -26.21
CA HIS A 393 7.81 -19.41 -26.84
C HIS A 393 6.95 -19.27 -28.12
N GLU A 394 6.74 -18.05 -28.59
CA GLU A 394 5.98 -17.76 -29.81
C GLU A 394 6.50 -18.59 -31.01
N GLY A 395 7.82 -18.68 -31.16
CA GLY A 395 8.44 -19.48 -32.23
C GLY A 395 8.16 -20.99 -32.13
N ASP A 396 8.04 -21.54 -30.92
CA ASP A 396 7.67 -22.96 -30.72
C ASP A 396 6.23 -23.21 -31.17
N LEU A 397 5.33 -22.28 -30.83
CA LEU A 397 3.92 -22.34 -31.22
C LEU A 397 3.75 -22.17 -32.73
N ASP A 398 4.48 -21.24 -33.35
CA ASP A 398 4.44 -21.01 -34.80
C ASP A 398 4.81 -22.25 -35.59
N ILE A 399 5.80 -23.03 -35.12
CA ILE A 399 6.18 -24.31 -35.74
C ILE A 399 5.01 -25.30 -35.68
N ILE A 400 4.35 -25.43 -34.53
CA ILE A 400 3.22 -26.37 -34.33
C ILE A 400 2.05 -25.98 -35.23
N PHE A 401 1.67 -24.70 -35.26
CA PHE A 401 0.56 -24.22 -36.08
C PHE A 401 0.87 -24.29 -37.58
N GLN A 402 2.12 -24.03 -37.97
CA GLN A 402 2.55 -24.15 -39.36
C GLN A 402 2.54 -25.61 -39.84
N ASP A 403 2.95 -26.57 -38.99
CA ASP A 403 2.84 -28.00 -39.32
C ASP A 403 1.38 -28.44 -39.45
N GLY A 404 0.52 -28.01 -38.52
CA GLY A 404 -0.93 -28.23 -38.58
C GLY A 404 -1.57 -27.70 -39.88
N ALA A 405 -1.12 -26.54 -40.35
CA ALA A 405 -1.56 -25.92 -41.61
C ALA A 405 -1.17 -26.70 -42.88
N THR A 406 -0.25 -27.68 -42.80
CA THR A 406 0.07 -28.57 -43.93
C THR A 406 -0.97 -29.66 -44.14
N LYS A 407 -1.76 -29.98 -43.11
CA LYS A 407 -2.79 -31.03 -43.16
C LYS A 407 -4.06 -30.47 -43.80
N THR A 408 -4.70 -31.28 -44.64
CA THR A 408 -5.97 -30.89 -45.27
C THR A 408 -7.13 -31.29 -44.34
N PRO A 409 -8.05 -30.37 -43.99
CA PRO A 409 -9.24 -30.71 -43.21
C PRO A 409 -10.07 -31.81 -43.87
N ASP A 410 -10.47 -32.83 -43.10
CA ASP A 410 -11.31 -33.92 -43.60
C ASP A 410 -12.76 -33.45 -43.72
N VAL A 411 -13.33 -33.60 -44.92
CA VAL A 411 -14.72 -33.25 -45.22
C VAL A 411 -15.73 -34.11 -44.46
N LYS A 412 -15.34 -35.32 -44.02
CA LYS A 412 -16.20 -36.24 -43.26
C LYS A 412 -16.47 -35.76 -41.84
N LEU A 413 -15.57 -34.96 -41.27
CA LEU A 413 -15.63 -34.49 -39.88
C LEU A 413 -16.31 -33.12 -39.75
N GLN A 414 -17.04 -32.67 -40.78
CA GLN A 414 -17.64 -31.35 -40.85
C GLN A 414 -19.15 -31.38 -40.64
N ASN A 415 -19.72 -30.29 -40.11
CA ASN A 415 -21.16 -30.10 -39.92
C ASN A 415 -21.82 -31.25 -39.12
N THR A 416 -21.39 -31.43 -37.87
CA THR A 416 -21.94 -32.43 -36.95
C THR A 416 -23.12 -31.88 -36.15
N SER A 417 -23.72 -32.67 -35.27
CA SER A 417 -24.70 -32.16 -34.29
C SER A 417 -24.08 -31.16 -33.30
N LEU A 418 -22.76 -31.24 -33.07
CA LEU A 418 -22.03 -30.40 -32.13
C LEU A 418 -21.59 -29.06 -32.74
N TYR A 419 -21.24 -28.99 -34.02
CA TYR A 419 -20.72 -27.76 -34.64
C TYR A 419 -21.08 -27.61 -36.12
N ASP A 420 -21.11 -26.36 -36.58
CA ASP A 420 -21.20 -26.02 -38.01
C ASP A 420 -19.80 -25.66 -38.54
N SER A 421 -19.46 -26.12 -39.74
CA SER A 421 -18.11 -25.96 -40.30
C SER A 421 -18.08 -25.00 -41.49
N LYS A 422 -17.03 -24.18 -41.56
CA LYS A 422 -16.67 -23.40 -42.75
C LYS A 422 -15.20 -23.59 -43.10
N ILE A 423 -14.91 -23.71 -44.39
CA ILE A 423 -13.54 -23.82 -44.91
C ILE A 423 -13.22 -22.59 -45.76
N TRP A 424 -12.05 -22.01 -45.52
CA TRP A 424 -11.48 -20.95 -46.34
C TRP A 424 -10.24 -21.46 -47.08
N THR A 425 -10.19 -21.20 -48.38
CA THR A 425 -8.99 -21.40 -49.19
C THR A 425 -8.12 -20.15 -49.14
N THR A 426 -6.81 -20.35 -49.16
CA THR A 426 -5.83 -19.26 -49.12
C THR A 426 -5.15 -19.08 -50.48
N LYS A 427 -4.58 -17.90 -50.72
CA LYS A 427 -3.70 -17.62 -51.86
C LYS A 427 -2.30 -17.34 -51.33
N ASN A 428 -1.26 -17.80 -52.03
CA ASN A 428 0.15 -17.58 -51.69
C ASN A 428 0.59 -18.10 -50.31
N GLN A 429 -0.10 -19.11 -49.76
CA GLN A 429 0.21 -19.72 -48.46
C GLN A 429 0.35 -21.24 -48.59
N LYS A 430 1.07 -21.72 -49.61
CA LYS A 430 1.36 -23.15 -49.86
C LYS A 430 0.11 -24.06 -49.91
N GLY A 431 -1.03 -23.53 -50.38
CA GLY A 431 -2.28 -24.29 -50.47
C GLY A 431 -2.99 -24.53 -49.13
N ARG A 432 -2.61 -23.81 -48.07
CA ARG A 432 -3.25 -23.86 -46.75
C ARG A 432 -4.77 -23.70 -46.86
N LYS A 433 -5.50 -24.55 -46.15
CA LYS A 433 -6.95 -24.43 -45.94
C LYS A 433 -7.21 -24.28 -44.45
N VAL A 434 -8.05 -23.33 -44.08
CA VAL A 434 -8.44 -23.09 -42.69
C VAL A 434 -9.87 -23.57 -42.51
N ALA A 435 -10.10 -24.49 -41.57
CA ALA A 435 -11.45 -24.87 -41.17
C ALA A 435 -11.77 -24.24 -39.81
N VAL A 436 -12.94 -23.63 -39.69
CA VAL A 436 -13.47 -23.13 -38.41
C VAL A 436 -14.79 -23.83 -38.15
N HIS A 437 -14.89 -24.43 -36.97
CA HIS A 437 -16.05 -25.14 -36.49
C HIS A 437 -16.69 -24.34 -35.35
N PHE A 438 -17.90 -23.86 -35.56
CA PHE A 438 -18.65 -23.05 -34.61
C PHE A 438 -19.48 -23.98 -33.72
N VAL A 439 -19.15 -24.05 -32.43
CA VAL A 439 -19.79 -25.00 -31.52
C VAL A 439 -21.19 -24.51 -31.14
N LYS A 440 -22.17 -25.41 -31.25
CA LYS A 440 -23.59 -25.15 -31.00
C LYS A 440 -23.93 -25.44 -29.53
N ASN A 441 -24.86 -24.65 -29.00
CA ASN A 441 -25.58 -24.93 -27.76
C ASN A 441 -27.00 -25.41 -28.10
N ASN A 442 -27.33 -26.66 -27.78
CA ASN A 442 -28.63 -27.26 -28.09
C ASN A 442 -29.05 -27.11 -29.58
N GLY A 443 -28.08 -27.29 -30.50
CA GLY A 443 -28.31 -27.20 -31.94
C GLY A 443 -28.36 -25.79 -32.51
N ILE A 444 -28.15 -24.74 -31.70
CA ILE A 444 -28.17 -23.33 -32.11
C ILE A 444 -26.80 -22.71 -31.84
N LEU A 445 -26.30 -21.88 -32.75
CA LEU A 445 -25.08 -21.09 -32.52
C LEU A 445 -25.38 -19.97 -31.50
N PRO A 446 -24.64 -19.89 -30.39
CA PRO A 446 -24.81 -18.82 -29.40
C PRO A 446 -24.24 -17.50 -29.94
N LEU A 447 -24.31 -16.43 -29.12
CA LEU A 447 -23.66 -15.16 -29.44
C LEU A 447 -22.14 -15.34 -29.57
N SER A 448 -21.46 -14.45 -30.30
CA SER A 448 -20.02 -14.63 -30.56
C SER A 448 -19.20 -14.71 -29.27
N ASN A 449 -19.50 -13.87 -28.28
CA ASN A 449 -18.84 -13.87 -26.95
C ASN A 449 -19.13 -15.10 -26.08
N GLU A 450 -20.05 -15.98 -26.51
CA GLU A 450 -20.40 -17.25 -25.87
C GLU A 450 -20.05 -18.46 -26.76
N CYS A 451 -19.64 -18.23 -28.01
CA CYS A 451 -19.35 -19.27 -28.98
C CYS A 451 -17.88 -19.70 -28.89
N LEU A 452 -17.66 -20.99 -28.64
CA LEU A 452 -16.37 -21.64 -28.78
C LEU A 452 -16.10 -21.96 -30.25
N LEU A 453 -14.86 -21.73 -30.70
CA LEU A 453 -14.39 -22.12 -32.02
C LEU A 453 -13.41 -23.28 -31.92
N LEU A 454 -13.55 -24.27 -32.80
CA LEU A 454 -12.50 -25.24 -33.10
C LEU A 454 -11.86 -24.82 -34.42
N ILE A 455 -10.53 -24.84 -34.52
CA ILE A 455 -9.83 -24.38 -35.73
C ILE A 455 -8.78 -25.37 -36.20
N GLU A 456 -8.81 -25.70 -37.50
CA GLU A 456 -7.76 -26.43 -38.21
C GLU A 456 -6.97 -25.47 -39.11
N GLY A 457 -5.65 -25.56 -39.07
CA GLY A 457 -4.75 -24.83 -39.97
C GLY A 457 -4.66 -23.30 -39.75
N GLY A 458 -5.17 -22.79 -38.63
CA GLY A 458 -5.01 -21.39 -38.23
C GLY A 458 -3.59 -21.08 -37.73
N THR A 459 -3.13 -19.85 -37.92
CA THR A 459 -1.88 -19.35 -37.31
C THR A 459 -2.14 -18.81 -35.90
N LEU A 460 -1.08 -18.68 -35.07
CA LEU A 460 -1.21 -18.09 -33.73
C LEU A 460 -1.85 -16.68 -33.80
N SER A 461 -1.40 -15.83 -34.74
CA SER A 461 -1.97 -14.50 -34.95
C SER A 461 -3.47 -14.52 -35.30
N GLU A 462 -3.92 -15.50 -36.09
CA GLU A 462 -5.34 -15.66 -36.41
C GLU A 462 -6.13 -16.15 -35.20
N ILE A 463 -5.59 -17.12 -34.47
CA ILE A 463 -6.19 -17.68 -33.25
C ILE A 463 -6.38 -16.59 -32.19
N CYS A 464 -5.37 -15.75 -31.92
CA CYS A 464 -5.47 -14.64 -30.97
C CYS A 464 -6.47 -13.56 -31.44
N LYS A 465 -6.61 -13.32 -32.76
CA LYS A 465 -7.65 -12.41 -33.27
C LYS A 465 -9.05 -12.98 -33.09
N LEU A 466 -9.20 -14.30 -33.19
CA LEU A 466 -10.47 -14.98 -32.96
C LEU A 466 -10.83 -15.01 -31.48
N SER A 467 -9.89 -15.26 -30.57
CA SER A 467 -10.15 -15.24 -29.11
C SER A 467 -10.61 -13.87 -28.59
N ASN A 468 -10.31 -12.78 -29.31
CA ASN A 468 -10.80 -11.44 -29.01
C ASN A 468 -12.23 -11.16 -29.51
N LYS A 469 -12.74 -11.94 -30.47
CA LYS A 469 -14.07 -11.76 -31.07
C LYS A 469 -15.08 -12.81 -30.63
N PHE A 470 -14.57 -13.97 -30.22
CA PHE A 470 -15.33 -15.13 -29.79
C PHE A 470 -15.00 -15.46 -28.34
N ASN A 471 -15.75 -16.38 -27.72
CA ASN A 471 -15.49 -16.75 -26.32
C ASN A 471 -14.09 -17.35 -26.15
N SER A 472 -13.77 -18.34 -26.97
CA SER A 472 -12.54 -19.11 -26.86
C SER A 472 -12.25 -19.90 -28.14
N VAL A 473 -11.02 -20.40 -28.27
CA VAL A 473 -10.53 -21.15 -29.43
C VAL A 473 -9.78 -22.40 -28.99
N ILE A 474 -10.11 -23.56 -29.58
CA ILE A 474 -9.36 -24.82 -29.43
C ILE A 474 -8.70 -25.15 -30.76
N PRO A 475 -7.35 -25.22 -30.84
CA PRO A 475 -6.66 -25.73 -32.01
C PRO A 475 -6.86 -27.24 -32.16
N VAL A 476 -7.36 -27.66 -33.32
CA VAL A 476 -7.70 -29.06 -33.61
C VAL A 476 -7.05 -29.53 -34.91
N ARG A 477 -7.08 -30.86 -35.11
CA ARG A 477 -6.74 -31.54 -36.35
C ARG A 477 -7.75 -32.64 -36.65
N SER A 478 -7.91 -32.95 -37.94
CA SER A 478 -8.66 -34.13 -38.38
C SER A 478 -7.97 -35.42 -37.91
N GLY A 479 -8.62 -36.15 -37.00
CA GLY A 479 -8.23 -37.50 -36.59
C GLY A 479 -8.77 -38.57 -37.54
N HIS A 480 -8.68 -39.84 -37.12
CA HIS A 480 -9.19 -40.96 -37.94
C HIS A 480 -10.72 -41.03 -37.95
N GLU A 481 -11.37 -40.72 -36.82
CA GLU A 481 -12.82 -40.87 -36.64
C GLU A 481 -13.51 -39.57 -36.18
N ASP A 482 -12.76 -38.62 -35.61
CA ASP A 482 -13.28 -37.39 -35.03
C ASP A 482 -12.21 -36.28 -35.09
N LEU A 483 -12.59 -35.04 -34.81
CA LEU A 483 -11.63 -33.98 -34.53
C LEU A 483 -10.89 -34.31 -33.22
N GLU A 484 -9.58 -34.04 -33.21
CA GLU A 484 -8.69 -34.24 -32.06
C GLU A 484 -7.94 -32.94 -31.77
N LEU A 485 -7.48 -32.77 -30.53
CA LEU A 485 -6.62 -31.65 -30.18
C LEU A 485 -5.36 -31.66 -31.06
N LEU A 486 -4.92 -30.48 -31.52
CA LEU A 486 -3.76 -30.35 -32.41
C LEU A 486 -2.50 -30.99 -31.80
N ASP A 487 -2.04 -30.45 -30.66
CA ASP A 487 -0.89 -30.93 -29.90
C ASP A 487 -0.96 -30.37 -28.47
N LEU A 488 -0.64 -31.17 -27.44
CA LEU A 488 -0.55 -30.71 -26.05
C LEU A 488 0.66 -29.78 -25.78
N SER A 489 1.56 -29.65 -26.74
CA SER A 489 2.63 -28.64 -26.75
C SER A 489 2.11 -27.24 -27.03
N ALA A 490 0.93 -27.12 -27.66
CA ALA A 490 0.21 -25.88 -27.84
C ALA A 490 -0.90 -25.76 -26.78
N PRO A 491 -1.48 -24.55 -26.57
CA PRO A 491 -2.60 -24.39 -25.66
C PRO A 491 -3.78 -25.25 -26.11
N PHE A 492 -4.40 -25.97 -25.17
CA PHE A 492 -5.61 -26.72 -25.47
C PHE A 492 -6.84 -25.81 -25.57
N LEU A 493 -6.76 -24.61 -24.99
CA LEU A 493 -7.81 -23.60 -25.03
C LEU A 493 -7.16 -22.21 -24.94
N ILE A 494 -7.56 -21.30 -25.83
CA ILE A 494 -7.19 -19.88 -25.78
C ILE A 494 -8.47 -19.10 -25.47
N GLN A 495 -8.51 -18.41 -24.34
CA GLN A 495 -9.68 -17.65 -23.87
C GLN A 495 -9.24 -16.23 -23.48
N GLY A 496 -9.69 -15.23 -24.23
CA GLY A 496 -9.16 -13.87 -24.13
C GLY A 496 -7.65 -13.85 -24.37
N THR A 497 -6.89 -13.37 -23.36
CA THR A 497 -5.41 -13.34 -23.34
C THR A 497 -4.80 -14.63 -22.77
N ILE A 498 -5.58 -15.48 -22.10
CA ILE A 498 -5.06 -16.65 -21.38
C ILE A 498 -4.91 -17.84 -22.33
N HIS A 499 -3.72 -18.43 -22.31
CA HIS A 499 -3.35 -19.61 -23.08
C HIS A 499 -3.29 -20.82 -22.15
N HIS A 500 -4.33 -21.65 -22.11
CA HIS A 500 -4.39 -22.78 -21.17
C HIS A 500 -3.64 -24.01 -21.73
N TYR A 501 -2.67 -24.52 -20.95
CA TYR A 501 -1.87 -25.69 -21.29
C TYR A 501 -2.24 -26.93 -20.47
N GLY A 502 -1.95 -28.11 -21.02
CA GLY A 502 -2.21 -29.41 -20.39
C GLY A 502 -0.93 -30.18 -20.09
N CYS A 503 -0.92 -30.96 -19.01
CA CYS A 503 0.22 -31.79 -18.65
C CYS A 503 0.32 -33.02 -19.58
N LYS A 504 1.35 -33.08 -20.43
CA LYS A 504 1.59 -34.21 -21.35
C LYS A 504 1.66 -35.57 -20.65
N GLN A 505 2.28 -35.64 -19.47
CA GLN A 505 2.46 -36.90 -18.73
C GLN A 505 1.18 -37.38 -18.03
N CYS A 506 0.32 -36.45 -17.61
CA CYS A 506 -0.83 -36.74 -16.76
C CYS A 506 -2.17 -36.77 -17.51
N SER A 507 -2.21 -36.24 -18.74
CA SER A 507 -3.41 -36.18 -19.57
C SER A 507 -3.63 -37.49 -20.32
N SER A 508 -4.89 -37.84 -20.51
CA SER A 508 -5.33 -38.98 -21.32
C SER A 508 -6.34 -38.45 -22.33
N LEU A 509 -5.80 -37.94 -23.44
CA LEU A 509 -6.55 -37.18 -24.45
C LEU A 509 -7.77 -37.95 -24.97
N ARG A 510 -8.89 -37.23 -25.07
CA ARG A 510 -10.14 -37.67 -25.70
C ARG A 510 -10.43 -36.79 -26.91
N SER A 511 -11.21 -37.34 -27.84
CA SER A 511 -11.64 -36.64 -29.05
C SER A 511 -12.66 -35.54 -28.77
N ILE A 512 -12.84 -34.61 -29.71
CA ILE A 512 -13.65 -33.40 -29.57
C ILE A 512 -15.13 -33.68 -29.31
N GLN A 513 -15.69 -34.79 -29.79
CA GLN A 513 -17.08 -35.17 -29.50
C GLN A 513 -17.39 -35.25 -28.00
N ASN A 514 -16.38 -35.45 -27.15
CA ASN A 514 -16.56 -35.50 -25.70
C ASN A 514 -16.99 -34.15 -25.10
N LEU A 515 -16.84 -33.04 -25.82
CA LEU A 515 -17.40 -31.74 -25.43
C LEU A 515 -18.94 -31.77 -25.32
N ASN A 516 -19.61 -32.75 -25.92
CA ASN A 516 -21.05 -32.97 -25.72
C ASN A 516 -21.43 -33.19 -24.24
N SER A 517 -20.50 -33.72 -23.43
CA SER A 517 -20.73 -34.01 -22.01
C SER A 517 -20.88 -32.76 -21.12
N LEU A 518 -20.45 -31.59 -21.60
CA LEU A 518 -20.56 -30.32 -20.86
C LEU A 518 -22.02 -29.91 -20.68
N VAL A 519 -22.39 -29.40 -19.49
CA VAL A 519 -23.77 -29.04 -19.16
C VAL A 519 -24.31 -27.94 -20.07
N ASP A 520 -23.51 -26.91 -20.29
CA ASP A 520 -23.79 -25.82 -21.23
C ASP A 520 -22.63 -25.68 -22.22
N LYS A 521 -22.91 -25.05 -23.36
CA LYS A 521 -21.94 -24.73 -24.41
C LYS A 521 -21.85 -23.21 -24.59
N THR A 522 -21.84 -22.47 -23.46
CA THR A 522 -21.80 -21.00 -23.43
C THR A 522 -20.79 -20.46 -22.42
N SER A 523 -20.64 -21.11 -21.26
CA SER A 523 -19.79 -20.64 -20.16
C SER A 523 -18.31 -20.96 -20.38
N TRP A 524 -18.02 -22.12 -21.00
CA TRP A 524 -16.67 -22.58 -21.36
C TRP A 524 -15.64 -22.43 -20.24
N ILE A 525 -15.96 -22.95 -19.06
CA ILE A 525 -15.05 -22.96 -17.91
C ILE A 525 -13.82 -23.82 -18.27
N PRO A 526 -12.58 -23.29 -18.23
CA PRO A 526 -11.39 -24.00 -18.71
C PRO A 526 -11.16 -25.38 -18.07
N SER A 527 -11.44 -25.53 -16.77
CA SER A 527 -11.31 -26.81 -16.06
C SER A 527 -12.33 -27.85 -16.55
N SER A 528 -13.56 -27.43 -16.85
CA SER A 528 -14.59 -28.33 -17.39
C SER A 528 -14.28 -28.75 -18.82
N VAL A 529 -13.76 -27.82 -19.66
CA VAL A 529 -13.27 -28.16 -21.01
C VAL A 529 -12.11 -29.16 -20.93
N ALA A 530 -11.16 -28.93 -20.03
CA ALA A 530 -10.04 -29.85 -19.82
C ALA A 530 -10.53 -31.24 -19.39
N GLU A 531 -11.45 -31.33 -18.43
CA GLU A 531 -12.03 -32.59 -17.95
C GLU A 531 -12.72 -33.36 -19.09
N ALA A 532 -13.55 -32.68 -19.90
CA ALA A 532 -14.24 -33.29 -21.04
C ALA A 532 -13.25 -33.90 -22.04
N LEU A 533 -12.10 -33.25 -22.26
CA LEU A 533 -11.06 -33.69 -23.19
C LEU A 533 -10.00 -34.61 -22.55
N GLY A 534 -10.16 -34.98 -21.26
CA GLY A 534 -9.20 -35.82 -20.54
C GLY A 534 -7.85 -35.16 -20.29
N ILE A 535 -7.83 -33.82 -20.20
CA ILE A 535 -6.63 -33.00 -20.00
C ILE A 535 -6.50 -32.66 -18.53
N VAL A 536 -5.28 -32.81 -17.99
CA VAL A 536 -4.93 -32.28 -16.67
C VAL A 536 -4.36 -30.88 -16.85
N PRO A 537 -5.10 -29.80 -16.50
CA PRO A 537 -4.66 -28.44 -16.77
C PRO A 537 -3.43 -28.07 -15.95
N LEU A 538 -2.48 -27.40 -16.57
CA LEU A 538 -1.34 -26.78 -15.91
C LEU A 538 -1.75 -25.42 -15.33
N GLN A 539 -1.15 -25.07 -14.20
CA GLN A 539 -1.37 -23.80 -13.53
C GLN A 539 -0.17 -22.87 -13.77
N TYR A 540 -0.45 -21.61 -14.11
CA TYR A 540 0.57 -20.57 -14.16
C TYR A 540 0.99 -20.15 -12.76
N VAL A 541 2.31 -20.08 -12.52
CA VAL A 541 2.89 -19.61 -11.27
C VAL A 541 4.14 -18.77 -11.54
N PHE A 542 4.33 -17.73 -10.75
CA PHE A 542 5.63 -17.07 -10.61
C PHE A 542 6.55 -17.94 -9.78
N VAL A 543 7.76 -18.17 -10.27
CA VAL A 543 8.84 -18.90 -9.60
C VAL A 543 10.06 -18.00 -9.57
N MET A 544 10.41 -17.53 -8.37
CA MET A 544 11.57 -16.67 -8.15
C MET A 544 12.37 -17.14 -6.94
N THR A 545 13.64 -16.73 -6.89
CA THR A 545 14.52 -16.91 -5.72
C THR A 545 14.92 -15.53 -5.22
N PHE A 546 14.56 -15.22 -3.98
CA PHE A 546 14.89 -13.97 -3.31
C PHE A 546 16.04 -14.20 -2.33
N THR A 547 17.09 -13.39 -2.44
CA THR A 547 18.17 -13.32 -1.46
C THR A 547 17.82 -12.23 -0.45
N LEU A 548 17.40 -12.64 0.75
CA LEU A 548 16.94 -11.75 1.80
C LEU A 548 18.07 -11.44 2.79
N ASP A 549 18.14 -10.18 3.25
CA ASP A 549 19.15 -9.68 4.16
C ASP A 549 18.56 -8.74 5.21
N ASP A 550 18.76 -9.03 6.50
CA ASP A 550 18.26 -8.20 7.60
C ASP A 550 19.37 -7.53 8.43
N GLY A 551 20.61 -7.57 7.94
CA GLY A 551 21.82 -7.13 8.66
C GLY A 551 22.33 -8.12 9.71
N THR A 552 21.56 -9.16 10.06
CA THR A 552 21.99 -10.23 10.99
C THR A 552 22.40 -11.50 10.26
N GLY A 553 21.82 -11.75 9.09
CA GLY A 553 22.12 -12.88 8.23
C GLY A 553 21.62 -12.69 6.81
N VAL A 554 21.92 -13.66 5.95
CA VAL A 554 21.48 -13.72 4.55
C VAL A 554 20.85 -15.08 4.30
N LEU A 555 19.70 -15.12 3.61
CA LEU A 555 18.94 -16.34 3.40
C LEU A 555 18.24 -16.33 2.03
N GLU A 556 18.28 -17.45 1.31
CA GLU A 556 17.54 -17.63 0.05
C GLU A 556 16.13 -18.17 0.32
N ALA A 557 15.10 -17.47 -0.17
CA ALA A 557 13.71 -17.87 -0.07
C ALA A 557 13.06 -17.91 -1.46
N TYR A 558 12.31 -18.98 -1.74
CA TYR A 558 11.56 -19.12 -2.98
C TYR A 558 10.22 -18.38 -2.91
N LEU A 559 9.83 -17.76 -4.02
CA LEU A 559 8.47 -17.35 -4.28
C LEU A 559 7.86 -18.33 -5.28
N MET A 560 6.75 -18.98 -4.90
CA MET A 560 5.95 -19.81 -5.80
C MET A 560 4.48 -19.52 -5.56
N ASP A 561 3.89 -18.72 -6.45
CA ASP A 561 2.54 -18.20 -6.29
C ASP A 561 1.90 -17.86 -7.65
N SER A 562 0.58 -17.91 -7.74
CA SER A 562 -0.17 -17.63 -8.97
C SER A 562 -0.56 -16.17 -9.13
N ASP A 563 -0.92 -15.49 -8.05
CA ASP A 563 -1.62 -14.18 -8.13
C ASP A 563 -1.55 -13.31 -6.88
N LYS A 564 -1.14 -13.83 -5.71
CA LYS A 564 -1.28 -13.10 -4.43
C LYS A 564 -0.15 -12.12 -4.17
N PHE A 565 1.11 -12.53 -4.37
CA PHE A 565 2.27 -11.76 -3.95
C PHE A 565 2.37 -10.44 -4.70
N PHE A 566 2.21 -10.49 -6.03
CA PHE A 566 2.23 -9.31 -6.90
C PHE A 566 0.86 -8.67 -7.11
N GLN A 567 -0.24 -9.33 -6.69
CA GLN A 567 -1.60 -8.98 -7.10
C GLN A 567 -1.79 -8.96 -8.63
N ILE A 568 -0.99 -9.76 -9.34
CA ILE A 568 -0.99 -9.88 -10.81
C ILE A 568 -1.14 -11.35 -11.16
N PRO A 569 -2.11 -11.76 -11.99
CA PRO A 569 -2.26 -13.14 -12.41
C PRO A 569 -1.11 -13.62 -13.32
N ALA A 570 -0.39 -14.65 -12.89
CA ALA A 570 0.67 -15.27 -13.69
C ALA A 570 0.17 -15.83 -15.04
N SER A 571 -1.13 -16.11 -15.15
CA SER A 571 -1.79 -16.61 -16.37
C SER A 571 -1.98 -15.56 -17.46
N GLU A 572 -1.91 -14.28 -17.11
CA GLU A 572 -2.19 -13.16 -18.02
C GLU A 572 -0.93 -12.36 -18.36
N VAL A 573 0.01 -12.27 -17.42
CA VAL A 573 1.19 -11.39 -17.53
C VAL A 573 2.00 -11.57 -18.82
N LEU A 574 2.16 -12.79 -19.34
CA LEU A 574 2.96 -13.01 -20.56
C LEU A 574 2.33 -12.45 -21.84
N MET A 575 1.03 -12.14 -21.81
CA MET A 575 0.27 -11.64 -22.95
C MET A 575 -0.24 -10.20 -22.74
N ASP A 576 0.17 -9.55 -21.65
CA ASP A 576 -0.21 -8.19 -21.29
C ASP A 576 1.02 -7.36 -20.91
N ASP A 577 1.34 -6.36 -21.74
CA ASP A 577 2.52 -5.51 -21.58
C ASP A 577 2.44 -4.61 -20.33
N ASP A 578 1.23 -4.22 -19.90
CA ASP A 578 1.06 -3.34 -18.74
C ASP A 578 1.21 -4.12 -17.43
N LEU A 579 0.75 -5.38 -17.41
CA LEU A 579 1.05 -6.29 -16.31
C LEU A 579 2.55 -6.60 -16.21
N GLN A 580 3.26 -6.77 -17.33
CA GLN A 580 4.73 -6.96 -17.32
C GLN A 580 5.46 -5.77 -16.71
N LYS A 581 5.14 -4.54 -17.15
CA LYS A 581 5.72 -3.32 -16.59
C LYS A 581 5.47 -3.20 -15.08
N SER A 582 4.28 -3.61 -14.62
CA SER A 582 3.93 -3.56 -13.21
C SER A 582 4.83 -4.50 -12.38
N VAL A 583 5.09 -5.71 -12.86
CA VAL A 583 6.04 -6.64 -12.21
C VAL A 583 7.47 -6.08 -12.21
N ASP A 584 7.91 -5.48 -13.33
CA ASP A 584 9.22 -4.82 -13.41
C ASP A 584 9.36 -3.68 -12.38
N MET A 585 8.36 -2.79 -12.30
CA MET A 585 8.34 -1.66 -11.36
C MET A 585 8.41 -2.13 -9.89
N ILE A 586 7.67 -3.18 -9.54
CA ILE A 586 7.70 -3.75 -8.19
C ILE A 586 9.10 -4.31 -7.87
N MET A 587 9.73 -5.02 -8.81
CA MET A 587 11.09 -5.56 -8.61
C MET A 587 12.15 -4.48 -8.51
N ASP A 588 12.08 -3.45 -9.34
CA ASP A 588 12.98 -2.30 -9.29
C ASP A 588 12.79 -1.49 -7.99
N MET A 589 11.58 -1.44 -7.44
CA MET A 589 11.33 -0.83 -6.14
C MET A 589 11.97 -1.63 -5.00
N PHE A 590 11.84 -2.97 -4.99
CA PHE A 590 12.42 -3.80 -3.93
C PHE A 590 13.95 -3.90 -4.02
N CYS A 591 14.51 -3.94 -5.22
CA CYS A 591 15.94 -4.15 -5.47
C CYS A 591 16.43 -3.26 -6.63
N PRO A 592 16.46 -1.92 -6.43
CA PRO A 592 16.80 -0.99 -7.50
C PRO A 592 18.24 -1.19 -7.98
N PRO A 593 18.47 -1.34 -9.30
CA PRO A 593 19.81 -1.56 -9.83
C PRO A 593 20.70 -0.32 -9.60
N GLY A 594 21.93 -0.55 -9.14
CA GLY A 594 22.95 0.50 -8.96
C GLY A 594 22.91 1.28 -7.63
N ILE A 595 21.87 1.09 -6.82
CA ILE A 595 21.75 1.72 -5.49
C ILE A 595 22.30 0.75 -4.41
N LYS A 596 22.80 1.27 -3.28
CA LYS A 596 23.23 0.43 -2.15
C LYS A 596 22.03 -0.13 -1.38
N ILE A 597 22.15 -1.35 -0.87
CA ILE A 597 21.12 -2.06 -0.09
C ILE A 597 20.58 -1.23 1.10
N ASP A 598 21.39 -0.34 1.67
CA ASP A 598 20.99 0.53 2.77
C ASP A 598 19.79 1.43 2.44
N ALA A 599 19.61 1.79 1.15
CA ALA A 599 18.49 2.58 0.67
C ALA A 599 17.28 1.73 0.22
N TYR A 600 17.40 0.40 0.19
CA TYR A 600 16.30 -0.46 -0.26
C TYR A 600 15.18 -0.50 0.79
N PRO A 601 13.92 -0.64 0.37
CA PRO A 601 12.81 -0.83 1.29
C PRO A 601 12.90 -2.20 1.98
N TRP A 602 12.27 -2.32 3.14
CA TRP A 602 12.15 -3.59 3.84
C TRP A 602 10.99 -4.40 3.26
N LEU A 603 11.17 -5.72 3.18
CA LEU A 603 10.09 -6.68 2.98
C LEU A 603 9.77 -7.32 4.33
N GLU A 604 8.51 -7.27 4.71
CA GLU A 604 7.96 -8.02 5.83
C GLU A 604 7.12 -9.16 5.28
N CYS A 605 7.56 -10.39 5.53
CA CYS A 605 6.99 -11.58 4.93
C CYS A 605 7.00 -12.76 5.90
N PHE A 606 6.14 -13.74 5.65
CA PHE A 606 6.30 -15.06 6.25
C PHE A 606 7.13 -15.95 5.36
N ILE A 607 8.03 -16.71 6.00
CA ILE A 607 8.76 -17.80 5.36
C ILE A 607 8.54 -19.10 6.12
N LYS A 608 8.32 -20.18 5.37
CA LYS A 608 8.28 -21.55 5.91
C LYS A 608 9.56 -22.28 5.54
N SER A 609 10.17 -22.98 6.49
CA SER A 609 11.32 -23.85 6.24
C SER A 609 10.87 -25.29 5.97
N TYR A 610 11.59 -26.00 5.11
CA TYR A 610 11.34 -27.41 4.78
C TYR A 610 12.63 -28.11 4.37
N ASN A 611 12.69 -29.42 4.56
CA ASN A 611 13.86 -30.23 4.23
C ASN A 611 13.77 -30.70 2.78
N VAL A 612 14.84 -30.52 2.02
CA VAL A 612 15.01 -31.08 0.67
C VAL A 612 16.23 -32.00 0.70
N THR A 613 16.06 -33.22 0.20
CA THR A 613 17.14 -34.18 0.03
C THR A 613 17.62 -34.16 -1.41
N ASN A 614 18.89 -33.81 -1.63
CA ASN A 614 19.56 -33.97 -2.92
C ASN A 614 20.65 -35.03 -2.80
N GLY A 615 20.28 -36.30 -3.06
CA GLY A 615 21.17 -37.43 -2.79
C GLY A 615 21.40 -37.62 -1.29
N THR A 616 22.66 -37.54 -0.84
CA THR A 616 23.02 -37.68 0.58
C THR A 616 22.87 -36.40 1.39
N ASP A 617 22.73 -35.25 0.72
CA ASP A 617 22.75 -33.95 1.38
C ASP A 617 21.32 -33.54 1.74
N ASN A 618 21.09 -33.31 3.04
CA ASN A 618 19.84 -32.77 3.54
C ASN A 618 20.03 -31.26 3.74
N GLN A 619 19.33 -30.46 2.92
CA GLN A 619 19.39 -29.00 2.98
C GLN A 619 18.04 -28.43 3.42
N ILE A 620 18.07 -27.32 4.16
CA ILE A 620 16.88 -26.57 4.53
C ILE A 620 16.62 -25.51 3.46
N CYS A 621 15.44 -25.53 2.86
CA CYS A 621 14.96 -24.50 1.95
C CYS A 621 13.88 -23.66 2.64
N TYR A 622 13.65 -22.45 2.10
CA TYR A 622 12.65 -21.52 2.61
C TYR A 622 11.74 -21.05 1.48
N GLN A 623 10.46 -20.85 1.76
CA GLN A 623 9.49 -20.34 0.79
C GLN A 623 8.60 -19.27 1.41
N ILE A 624 8.39 -18.17 0.68
CA ILE A 624 7.48 -17.08 1.06
C ILE A 624 6.03 -17.57 0.97
N PHE A 625 5.21 -17.20 1.95
CA PHE A 625 3.77 -17.46 1.96
C PHE A 625 3.01 -16.34 2.67
N ASP A 626 1.68 -16.27 2.48
CA ASP A 626 0.76 -15.31 3.13
C ASP A 626 1.28 -13.86 3.20
N THR A 627 1.86 -13.41 2.08
CA THR A 627 2.50 -12.10 1.91
C THR A 627 2.11 -11.52 0.56
N THR A 628 1.76 -10.24 0.51
CA THR A 628 1.48 -9.45 -0.71
C THR A 628 2.30 -8.16 -0.72
N VAL A 629 2.55 -7.58 -1.88
CA VAL A 629 2.98 -6.18 -2.02
C VAL A 629 1.95 -5.24 -1.38
N ALA A 630 2.40 -4.13 -0.79
CA ALA A 630 1.50 -3.14 -0.20
C ALA A 630 0.74 -2.35 -1.28
N GLU A 631 -0.53 -2.00 -1.05
CA GLU A 631 -1.34 -1.23 -2.02
C GLU A 631 -0.69 0.11 -2.40
N ASP A 632 0.08 0.73 -1.49
CA ASP A 632 0.78 2.00 -1.72
C ASP A 632 1.96 1.88 -2.73
N VAL A 633 2.27 0.67 -3.18
CA VAL A 633 3.34 0.36 -4.14
C VAL A 633 2.81 0.20 -5.57
N ILE A 634 1.51 -0.01 -5.74
CA ILE A 634 0.85 -0.29 -7.03
C ILE A 634 0.39 1.00 -7.73
#